data_AF-A0A1E3Y2B9-F1
#
_entry.id   AF-A0A1E3Y2B9-F1
#
_cell.length_a   1.000
_cell.length_b   1.000
_cell.length_c   1.000
_cell.angle_alpha   90.00
_cell.angle_beta   90.00
_cell.angle_gamma   90.00
#
_symmetry.space_group_name_H-M   'P 1'
#
loop_
_entity.id
_entity.type
_entity.pdbx_description
1 polymer ?
#
loop_
_entity_poly.entity_id
_entity_poly.type
_entity_poly.pdbx_seq_one_letter_code
_entity_poly.pdbx_strand_id
1 'polypeptide(L)'
;MTQDEIDRREWENPRNWSGWLGLYSSEDDSRFWVPKRPGRFSRGVTPNMAKPSSRIFFWGMTIVPIALLLTSIIVVYARTVPRAHIPALGEGWEATGRKETGRPRGPETRRLLDS
;
A
#
# COMPACT_ATOMS: atom_id res chain seq x y z
N MET A 1 -14.51 -19.84 41.97
CA MET A 1 -13.41 -19.79 40.98
C MET A 1 -12.88 -18.36 41.00
N THR A 2 -11.56 -18.18 41.12
CA THR A 2 -10.94 -16.85 41.07
C THR A 2 -10.71 -16.41 39.62
N GLN A 3 -10.48 -15.12 39.39
CA GLN A 3 -10.18 -14.63 38.04
C GLN A 3 -8.88 -15.26 37.49
N ASP A 4 -7.87 -15.45 38.34
CA ASP A 4 -6.61 -16.10 37.95
C ASP A 4 -6.81 -17.54 37.48
N GLU A 5 -7.74 -18.27 38.11
CA GLU A 5 -8.12 -19.62 37.68
C GLU A 5 -8.80 -19.59 36.31
N ILE A 6 -9.65 -18.59 36.06
CA ILE A 6 -10.34 -18.42 34.77
C ILE A 6 -9.31 -18.09 33.70
N ASP A 7 -8.48 -17.09 33.95
CA ASP A 7 -7.43 -16.65 33.04
C ASP A 7 -6.46 -17.79 32.69
N ARG A 8 -6.07 -18.63 33.67
CA ARG A 8 -5.25 -19.81 33.40
C ARG A 8 -6.00 -20.83 32.55
N ARG A 9 -7.24 -21.17 32.91
CA ARG A 9 -8.06 -22.14 32.17
C ARG A 9 -8.28 -21.71 30.72
N GLU A 10 -8.61 -20.44 30.49
CA GLU A 10 -8.82 -19.87 29.16
C GLU A 10 -7.53 -19.87 28.34
N TRP A 11 -6.39 -19.56 28.96
CA TRP A 11 -5.09 -19.61 28.29
C TRP A 11 -4.66 -21.03 27.92
N GLU A 12 -4.98 -22.02 28.75
CA GLU A 12 -4.72 -23.45 28.55
C GLU A 12 -5.71 -24.13 27.59
N ASN A 13 -6.84 -23.51 27.27
CA ASN A 13 -7.79 -24.00 26.26
C ASN A 13 -7.29 -23.78 24.81
N PRO A 14 -6.95 -24.84 24.05
CA PRO A 14 -6.43 -24.69 22.68
C PRO A 14 -7.41 -24.01 21.71
N ARG A 15 -8.71 -24.03 22.01
CA ARG A 15 -9.75 -23.42 21.15
C ARG A 15 -9.67 -21.89 21.14
N ASN A 16 -9.06 -21.29 22.17
CA ASN A 16 -8.85 -19.84 22.26
C ASN A 16 -7.61 -19.39 21.46
N TRP A 17 -6.89 -20.34 20.85
CA TRP A 17 -5.73 -20.07 20.00
C TRP A 17 -6.06 -20.36 18.54
N SER A 18 -5.74 -19.43 17.65
CA SER A 18 -6.09 -19.51 16.23
C SER A 18 -4.95 -19.05 15.31
N GLY A 19 -4.92 -19.65 14.12
CA GLY A 19 -4.01 -19.27 13.05
C GLY A 19 -2.54 -19.67 13.28
N TRP A 20 -1.77 -19.59 12.20
CA TRP A 20 -0.33 -19.91 12.20
C TRP A 20 0.52 -18.93 13.03
N LEU A 21 -0.01 -17.72 13.28
CA LEU A 21 0.62 -16.70 14.13
C LEU A 21 0.40 -16.93 15.63
N GLY A 22 -0.49 -17.85 16.01
CA GLY A 22 -0.88 -18.11 17.40
C GLY A 22 -1.58 -16.91 18.03
N LEU A 23 -2.66 -16.44 17.41
CA LEU A 23 -3.48 -15.36 17.95
C LEU A 23 -4.37 -15.91 19.06
N TYR A 24 -4.45 -15.16 20.16
CA TYR A 24 -5.24 -15.52 21.33
C TYR A 24 -6.53 -14.68 21.40
N SER A 25 -7.65 -15.31 21.74
CA SER A 25 -8.93 -14.65 21.95
C SER A 25 -9.76 -15.39 22.99
N SER A 26 -10.07 -14.73 24.11
CA SER A 26 -11.06 -15.21 25.10
C SER A 26 -11.77 -14.03 25.75
N GLU A 27 -13.09 -14.08 25.80
CA GLU A 27 -13.92 -13.05 26.46
C GLU A 27 -13.81 -13.11 27.98
N ASP A 28 -13.61 -14.31 28.53
CA ASP A 28 -13.54 -14.59 29.97
C ASP A 28 -12.16 -14.30 30.58
N ASP A 29 -11.10 -14.32 29.77
CA ASP A 29 -9.75 -13.93 30.20
C ASP A 29 -9.68 -12.41 30.38
N SER A 30 -9.30 -11.96 31.57
CA SER A 30 -9.25 -10.53 31.91
C SER A 30 -8.03 -9.81 31.35
N ARG A 31 -6.98 -10.55 30.98
CA ARG A 31 -5.67 -9.98 30.63
C ARG A 31 -5.67 -9.36 29.24
N PHE A 32 -4.99 -8.22 29.15
CA PHE A 32 -4.73 -7.56 27.88
C PHE A 32 -3.62 -8.26 27.09
N TRP A 33 -2.51 -8.59 27.76
CA TRP A 33 -1.35 -9.28 27.19
C TRP A 33 -1.28 -10.68 27.77
N VAL A 34 -1.16 -11.67 26.90
CA VAL A 34 -0.92 -13.05 27.31
C VAL A 34 0.41 -13.55 26.76
N PRO A 35 1.16 -14.35 27.52
CA PRO A 35 2.36 -15.00 26.99
C PRO A 35 1.95 -15.97 25.88
N LYS A 36 2.72 -16.03 24.79
CA LYS A 36 2.52 -17.06 23.78
C LYS A 36 2.84 -18.44 24.36
N ARG A 37 2.04 -19.46 24.03
CA ARG A 37 2.26 -20.84 24.49
C ARG A 37 3.61 -21.38 24.03
N PRO A 38 4.41 -22.04 24.88
CA PRO A 38 5.68 -22.62 24.48
C PRO A 38 5.53 -23.51 23.23
N GLY A 39 6.31 -23.21 22.19
CA GLY A 39 6.23 -23.87 20.87
C GLY A 39 7.31 -23.36 19.91
N ARG A 40 7.39 -23.94 18.70
CA ARG A 40 8.50 -23.74 17.74
C ARG A 40 8.78 -22.27 17.37
N PHE A 41 7.76 -21.41 17.42
CA PHE A 41 7.86 -19.99 17.07
C PHE A 41 7.30 -19.05 18.15
N SER A 42 7.11 -19.56 19.37
CA SER A 42 6.23 -18.95 20.35
C SER A 42 6.99 -18.23 21.47
N ARG A 43 7.83 -17.26 21.09
CA ARG A 43 8.44 -16.34 22.07
C ARG A 43 7.67 -15.03 22.08
N GLY A 44 7.51 -14.44 23.27
CA GLY A 44 6.89 -13.12 23.45
C GLY A 44 5.44 -13.17 23.93
N VAL A 45 4.77 -12.03 23.78
CA VAL A 45 3.38 -11.81 24.20
C VAL A 45 2.47 -11.55 23.00
N THR A 46 1.20 -11.82 23.15
CA THR A 46 0.15 -11.45 22.19
C THR A 46 -0.98 -10.72 22.90
N PRO A 47 -1.63 -9.73 22.26
CA PRO A 47 -2.84 -9.15 22.82
C PRO A 47 -3.98 -10.17 22.81
N ASN A 48 -4.89 -10.08 23.76
CA ASN A 48 -6.16 -10.81 23.73
C ASN A 48 -7.12 -10.13 22.75
N MET A 49 -7.34 -10.75 21.59
CA MET A 49 -8.14 -10.15 20.50
C MET A 49 -9.63 -10.06 20.79
N ALA A 50 -10.14 -10.72 21.84
CA ALA A 50 -11.52 -10.53 22.29
C ALA A 50 -11.74 -9.12 22.86
N LYS A 51 -10.71 -8.51 23.46
CA LYS A 51 -10.85 -7.22 24.13
C LYS A 51 -10.81 -6.06 23.12
N PRO A 52 -11.81 -5.15 23.14
CA PRO A 52 -11.83 -3.98 22.26
C PRO A 52 -10.58 -3.12 22.41
N SER A 53 -10.10 -2.92 23.65
CA SER A 53 -8.89 -2.15 23.95
C SER A 53 -7.64 -2.77 23.31
N SER A 54 -7.50 -4.09 23.36
CA SER A 54 -6.39 -4.82 22.73
C SER A 54 -6.41 -4.72 21.20
N ARG A 55 -7.61 -4.78 20.59
CA ARG A 55 -7.77 -4.58 19.14
C ARG A 55 -7.39 -3.16 18.72
N ILE A 56 -7.90 -2.15 19.42
CA ILE A 56 -7.60 -0.74 19.14
C ILE A 56 -6.10 -0.50 19.24
N PHE A 57 -5.46 -1.01 20.30
CA PHE A 57 -4.02 -0.87 20.47
C PHE A 57 -3.23 -1.56 19.36
N PHE A 58 -3.57 -2.81 19.01
CA PHE A 58 -2.90 -3.55 17.94
C PHE A 58 -3.00 -2.84 16.58
N TRP A 59 -4.21 -2.38 16.23
CA TRP A 59 -4.43 -1.63 15.00
C TRP A 59 -3.75 -0.26 15.04
N GLY A 60 -3.79 0.45 16.17
CA GLY A 60 -3.09 1.71 16.35
C GLY A 60 -1.59 1.57 16.15
N MET A 61 -0.97 0.56 16.77
CA MET A 61 0.46 0.27 16.61
C MET A 61 0.85 -0.18 15.21
N THR A 62 -0.09 -0.67 14.40
CA THR A 62 0.20 -1.12 13.04
C THR A 62 -0.08 -0.02 12.01
N ILE A 63 -1.27 0.57 12.07
CA ILE A 63 -1.76 1.55 11.09
C ILE A 63 -1.02 2.87 11.22
N VAL A 64 -0.77 3.37 12.44
CA VAL A 64 -0.16 4.69 12.63
C VAL A 64 1.26 4.75 12.04
N PRO A 65 2.18 3.81 12.32
CA PRO A 65 3.51 3.82 11.72
C PRO A 65 3.48 3.69 10.20
N ILE A 66 2.59 2.85 9.66
CA ILE A 66 2.43 2.68 8.21
C ILE A 66 1.94 3.99 7.58
N ALA A 67 0.94 4.64 8.16
CA ALA A 67 0.42 5.91 7.68
C ALA A 67 1.48 7.01 7.70
N LEU A 68 2.27 7.08 8.78
CA LEU A 68 3.40 8.01 8.88
C LEU A 68 4.47 7.74 7.82
N LEU A 69 4.80 6.47 7.59
CA LEU A 69 5.78 6.07 6.57
C LEU A 69 5.29 6.43 5.16
N LEU A 70 4.04 6.13 4.82
CA LEU A 70 3.48 6.48 3.51
C LEU A 70 3.42 7.99 3.31
N THR A 71 3.02 8.72 4.35
CA THR A 71 2.99 10.19 4.32
C THR A 71 4.38 10.76 4.08
N SER A 72 5.42 10.24 4.77
CA SER A 72 6.79 10.72 4.57
C SER A 72 7.29 10.44 3.16
N ILE A 73 7.00 9.26 2.60
CA ILE A 73 7.34 8.91 1.21
C ILE A 73 6.67 9.88 0.23
N ILE A 74 5.37 10.14 0.39
CA ILE A 74 4.63 11.08 -0.48
C ILE A 74 5.23 12.48 -0.41
N VAL A 75 5.53 12.97 0.79
CA VAL A 75 6.11 14.30 1.00
C VAL A 75 7.51 14.40 0.37
N VAL A 76 8.35 13.39 0.54
CA VAL A 76 9.68 13.34 -0.08
C VAL A 76 9.57 13.29 -1.60
N TYR A 77 8.71 12.43 -2.13
CA TYR A 77 8.47 12.31 -3.57
C TYR A 77 8.00 13.64 -4.18
N ALA A 78 7.02 14.30 -3.56
CA ALA A 78 6.48 15.58 -4.01
C ALA A 78 7.52 16.72 -4.01
N ARG A 79 8.57 16.62 -3.19
CA ARG A 79 9.66 17.61 -3.13
C ARG A 79 10.81 17.33 -4.08
N THR A 80 11.05 16.06 -4.40
CA THR A 80 12.23 15.61 -5.14
C THR A 80 11.98 15.44 -6.62
N VAL A 81 10.76 15.11 -7.03
CA VAL A 81 10.41 14.98 -8.44
C VAL A 81 10.07 16.36 -8.99
N PRO A 82 10.85 16.88 -9.97
CA PRO A 82 10.49 18.10 -10.67
C PRO A 82 9.11 17.89 -11.27
N ARG A 83 8.19 18.84 -11.10
CA ARG A 83 6.91 18.78 -11.81
C ARG A 83 7.24 18.67 -13.30
N ALA A 84 6.97 17.52 -13.89
CA ALA A 84 7.02 17.40 -15.33
C ALA A 84 6.11 18.50 -15.87
N HIS A 85 6.66 19.38 -16.71
CA HIS A 85 5.87 20.36 -17.41
C HIS A 85 4.92 19.53 -18.28
N ILE A 86 3.67 19.37 -17.83
CA ILE A 86 2.64 18.80 -18.68
C ILE A 86 2.47 19.84 -19.79
N PRO A 87 2.91 19.56 -21.04
CA PRO A 87 2.68 20.51 -22.11
C PRO A 87 1.16 20.68 -22.19
N ALA A 88 0.71 21.93 -22.23
CA ALA A 88 -0.71 22.21 -22.43
C ALA A 88 -1.16 21.44 -23.69
N LEU A 89 -2.37 20.88 -23.65
CA LEU A 89 -2.99 20.09 -24.73
C LEU A 89 -3.09 20.83 -26.10
N GLY A 90 -2.53 22.03 -26.22
CA GLY A 90 -2.47 22.83 -27.44
C GLY A 90 -1.07 23.17 -27.95
N GLU A 91 0.04 22.78 -27.32
CA GLU A 91 1.39 23.16 -27.81
C GLU A 91 2.07 22.09 -28.67
N GLY A 92 1.55 20.86 -28.69
CA GLY A 92 2.15 19.74 -29.43
C GLY A 92 1.77 19.63 -30.92
N TRP A 93 0.75 20.35 -31.40
CA TRP A 93 0.23 20.19 -32.76
C TRP A 93 0.86 21.14 -33.79
N GLU A 94 1.48 22.25 -33.36
CA GLU A 94 2.09 23.21 -34.29
C GLU A 94 3.44 22.74 -34.85
N ALA A 95 4.15 21.85 -34.15
CA ALA A 95 5.48 21.38 -34.56
C ALA A 95 5.44 20.38 -35.72
N THR A 96 4.32 19.71 -35.96
CA THR A 96 4.22 18.62 -36.96
C THR A 96 3.66 19.08 -38.31
N GLY A 97 3.09 20.28 -38.39
CA GLY A 97 2.38 20.76 -39.59
C GLY A 97 3.19 21.58 -40.60
N ARG A 98 4.44 21.96 -40.30
CA ARG A 98 5.22 22.91 -41.13
C ARG A 98 6.41 22.26 -41.84
N LYS A 99 6.21 21.16 -42.57
CA LYS A 99 7.24 20.63 -43.51
C LYS A 99 6.73 20.09 -44.86
N GLU A 100 5.49 20.35 -45.26
CA GLU A 100 4.96 19.85 -46.56
C GLU A 100 4.53 20.94 -47.56
N THR A 101 5.28 22.04 -47.69
CA THR A 101 5.15 22.94 -48.85
C THR A 101 6.47 23.13 -49.59
N GLY A 102 7.22 22.04 -49.76
CA GLY A 102 8.35 21.96 -50.70
C GLY A 102 7.93 21.18 -51.94
N ARG A 103 7.22 21.82 -52.88
CA ARG A 103 6.88 21.22 -54.18
C ARG A 103 8.11 21.27 -55.10
N PRO A 104 8.73 20.14 -55.52
CA PRO A 104 9.71 20.19 -56.59
C PRO A 104 8.97 20.39 -57.92
N ARG A 105 9.29 21.45 -58.67
CA ARG A 105 8.94 21.53 -60.10
C ARG A 105 9.87 20.59 -60.86
N GLY A 106 9.36 19.42 -61.25
CA GLY A 106 10.02 18.58 -62.25
C GLY A 106 9.97 19.24 -63.64
N PRO A 107 10.99 19.02 -64.49
CA PRO A 107 10.97 19.42 -65.88
C PRO A 107 10.20 18.38 -66.73
N GLU A 108 9.91 18.74 -67.98
CA GLU A 108 9.39 17.87 -69.05
C GLU A 108 7.86 17.72 -69.13
N THR A 109 7.26 18.48 -70.06
CA THR A 109 6.55 17.94 -71.24
C THR A 109 6.05 19.10 -72.09
N ARG A 110 6.86 19.54 -73.05
CA ARG A 110 6.40 20.35 -74.20
C ARG A 110 7.31 20.10 -75.39
N ARG A 111 7.03 19.01 -76.10
CA ARG A 111 7.30 18.82 -77.53
C ARG A 111 6.37 17.70 -77.96
N LEU A 112 5.38 18.05 -78.76
CA LEU A 112 4.66 17.24 -79.75
C LEU A 112 3.41 18.03 -80.13
N LEU A 113 3.57 18.91 -81.11
CA LEU A 113 2.55 19.46 -82.00
C LEU A 113 3.28 20.40 -82.98
N ASP A 114 4.02 19.78 -83.89
CA ASP A 114 4.42 20.36 -85.17
C ASP A 114 4.58 19.18 -86.14
N SER A 115 3.45 18.82 -86.75
CA SER A 115 3.32 17.99 -87.96
C SER A 115 1.88 18.02 -88.42
#